data_AF-A0A1Y4JCT3-F1
#
_entry.id   AF-A0A1Y4JCT3-F1
#
_cell.length_a   1.000
_cell.length_b   1.000
_cell.length_c   1.000
_cell.angle_alpha   90.00
_cell.angle_beta   90.00
_cell.angle_gamma   90.00
#
_symmetry.space_group_name_H-M   'P 1'
#
loop_
_entity.id
_entity.type
_entity.pdbx_description
1 polymer ?
#
loop_
_entity_poly.entity_id
_entity_poly.type
_entity_poly.pdbx_seq_one_letter_code
_entity_poly.pdbx_strand_id
1 'polypeptide(L)'
;MDETDMCSKHRGIRSFDPIRQVEYGKIKNNGGEAMQTKLTTGERLTDLRREHNLTLEQVSEQTGIVKSTLSNYENDKKPDINLGALEKLAALYGVGVDYLLGLTENKKHSKIGLADLHLSDDAVDVLSSGKINNRLLSELITHPEFARLMADMEIYVDGIVSMQIRNMNSLLESARAAILEKYHPKEDNTLLTLKAAQIDEDEYFARVVSDDVERILKELKQDHSKDQGSVAADAAAPSLKEYIESISETEGSDFQKWIMIFCKQIHLPYNKLTDTEKRWLIQISRKSNLLKSGTSQRGKHPRK
;
A
#
# COMPACT_ATOMS: atom_id res chain seq x y z
N MET A 1 -2.92 -23.23 -73.86
CA MET A 1 -4.33 -22.82 -74.02
C MET A 1 -4.76 -22.29 -72.66
N ASP A 2 -4.17 -21.20 -72.20
CA ASP A 2 -4.44 -19.81 -72.62
C ASP A 2 -5.93 -19.48 -72.53
N GLU A 3 -6.29 -18.77 -71.48
CA GLU A 3 -7.23 -17.66 -71.60
C GLU A 3 -6.80 -16.54 -70.63
N THR A 4 -6.21 -15.55 -71.27
CA THR A 4 -5.83 -14.22 -70.84
C THR A 4 -7.04 -13.36 -70.45
N ASP A 5 -6.86 -12.62 -69.35
CA ASP A 5 -6.94 -11.15 -69.31
C ASP A 5 -8.31 -10.46 -69.52
N MET A 6 -8.83 -9.87 -68.45
CA MET A 6 -9.67 -8.66 -68.50
C MET A 6 -9.42 -7.82 -67.25
N CYS A 7 -8.37 -7.00 -67.37
CA CYS A 7 -8.07 -5.85 -66.53
C CYS A 7 -9.10 -4.72 -66.76
N SER A 8 -9.72 -4.20 -65.69
CA SER A 8 -10.37 -2.88 -65.71
C SER A 8 -10.03 -2.05 -64.47
N LYS A 9 -8.93 -1.31 -64.60
CA LYS A 9 -8.51 -0.03 -63.99
C LYS A 9 -9.57 0.69 -63.13
N HIS A 10 -9.16 1.22 -61.97
CA HIS A 10 -9.07 2.68 -61.71
C HIS A 10 -8.28 3.05 -60.43
N ARG A 11 -7.11 3.68 -60.68
CA ARG A 11 -6.44 4.82 -60.01
C ARG A 11 -6.21 4.88 -58.48
N GLY A 12 -4.92 4.98 -58.14
CA GLY A 12 -4.33 5.88 -57.12
C GLY A 12 -4.52 5.43 -55.67
N ILE A 13 -3.46 5.12 -54.92
CA ILE A 13 -2.68 6.12 -54.17
C ILE A 13 -1.30 5.53 -53.82
N ARG A 14 -0.29 6.40 -53.84
CA ARG A 14 1.13 6.14 -53.54
C ARG A 14 1.36 5.94 -52.04
N SER A 15 2.32 5.06 -51.73
CA SER A 15 3.34 5.14 -50.66
C SER A 15 2.99 5.80 -49.31
N PHE A 16 3.18 5.07 -48.22
CA PHE A 16 4.18 5.34 -47.17
C PHE A 16 3.81 4.52 -45.93
N ASP A 17 4.72 3.67 -45.46
CA ASP A 17 4.75 3.22 -44.08
C ASP A 17 4.93 4.45 -43.16
N PRO A 18 4.23 4.46 -42.01
CA PRO A 18 4.87 5.04 -40.84
C PRO A 18 4.68 4.13 -39.62
N ILE A 19 5.82 3.61 -39.17
CA ILE A 19 6.15 3.43 -37.76
C ILE A 19 5.64 4.68 -37.01
N ARG A 20 4.55 4.55 -36.26
CA ARG A 20 4.14 5.58 -35.31
C ARG A 20 5.12 5.56 -34.14
N GLN A 21 6.01 6.54 -34.16
CA GLN A 21 6.75 7.05 -33.03
C GLN A 21 5.80 7.16 -31.82
N VAL A 22 6.08 6.41 -30.77
CA VAL A 22 5.46 6.64 -29.46
C VAL A 22 6.22 7.81 -28.85
N GLU A 23 5.64 9.00 -28.97
CA GLU A 23 6.06 10.20 -28.25
C GLU A 23 6.06 9.93 -26.74
N TYR A 24 7.20 10.12 -26.08
CA TYR A 24 7.30 10.22 -24.62
C TYR A 24 6.60 11.50 -24.16
N GLY A 25 5.28 11.43 -24.03
CA GLY A 25 4.44 12.47 -23.46
C GLY A 25 4.62 12.53 -21.94
N LYS A 26 5.15 13.66 -21.46
CA LYS A 26 5.22 14.03 -20.04
C LYS A 26 3.85 13.87 -19.38
N ILE A 27 3.70 12.88 -18.51
CA ILE A 27 2.56 12.78 -17.60
C ILE A 27 2.81 13.79 -16.46
N LYS A 28 2.07 14.90 -16.47
CA LYS A 28 2.01 15.81 -15.32
C LYS A 28 1.13 15.14 -14.26
N ASN A 29 1.75 14.53 -13.25
CA ASN A 29 1.03 14.06 -12.05
C ASN A 29 0.64 15.27 -11.20
N ASN A 30 -0.65 15.57 -11.18
CA ASN A 30 -1.26 16.45 -10.19
C ASN A 30 -1.70 15.62 -8.99
N GLY A 31 -1.12 15.90 -7.82
CA GLY A 31 -1.81 15.83 -6.53
C GLY A 31 -2.38 14.49 -6.11
N GLY A 32 -1.51 13.51 -5.90
CA GLY A 32 -1.76 12.29 -5.13
C GLY A 32 -0.40 11.65 -4.94
N GLU A 33 0.10 11.61 -3.70
CA GLU A 33 1.43 11.09 -3.38
C GLU A 33 1.46 9.59 -3.65
N ALA A 34 1.73 9.25 -4.90
CA ALA A 34 2.09 7.92 -5.33
C ALA A 34 3.37 7.55 -4.58
N MET A 35 3.31 6.52 -3.75
CA MET A 35 4.47 5.81 -3.24
C MET A 35 5.33 5.44 -4.45
N GLN A 36 6.37 6.24 -4.73
CA GLN A 36 7.27 6.00 -5.86
C GLN A 36 8.00 4.70 -5.57
N THR A 37 7.54 3.62 -6.20
CA THR A 37 7.87 2.24 -5.85
C THR A 37 9.03 1.69 -6.67
N LYS A 38 9.75 2.53 -7.40
CA LYS A 38 10.80 2.09 -8.33
C LYS A 38 12.08 2.89 -8.13
N LEU A 39 13.02 2.31 -7.39
CA LEU A 39 14.38 2.84 -7.25
C LEU A 39 15.03 2.99 -8.63
N THR A 40 15.75 4.09 -8.84
CA THR A 40 16.54 4.29 -10.05
C THR A 40 17.71 3.30 -10.10
N THR A 41 18.31 3.16 -11.29
CA THR A 41 19.51 2.32 -11.45
C THR A 41 20.65 2.80 -10.56
N GLY A 42 20.85 4.12 -10.43
CA GLY A 42 21.86 4.68 -9.52
C GLY A 42 21.60 4.40 -8.04
N GLU A 43 20.34 4.52 -7.60
CA GLU A 43 19.94 4.18 -6.23
C GLU A 43 20.20 2.71 -5.91
N ARG A 44 19.83 1.79 -6.82
CA ARG A 44 20.09 0.35 -6.66
C ARG A 44 21.57 0.02 -6.57
N LEU A 45 22.41 0.66 -7.39
CA LEU A 45 23.86 0.48 -7.34
C LEU A 45 24.45 0.96 -6.02
N THR A 46 23.93 2.08 -5.51
CA THR A 46 24.34 2.64 -4.21
C THR A 46 23.97 1.68 -3.07
N ASP A 47 22.76 1.13 -3.10
CA ASP A 47 22.28 0.19 -2.09
C ASP A 47 23.07 -1.12 -2.10
N LEU A 48 23.30 -1.71 -3.28
CA LEU A 48 24.12 -2.91 -3.43
C LEU A 48 25.55 -2.68 -2.92
N ARG A 49 26.16 -1.54 -3.23
CA ARG A 49 27.50 -1.23 -2.73
C ARG A 49 27.53 -1.15 -1.20
N ARG A 50 26.51 -0.54 -0.58
CA ARG A 50 26.38 -0.42 0.88
C ARG A 50 26.10 -1.76 1.54
N GLU A 51 25.23 -2.58 0.98
CA GLU A 51 24.92 -3.94 1.44
C GLU A 51 26.18 -4.82 1.47
N HIS A 52 27.04 -4.68 0.46
CA HIS A 52 28.32 -5.38 0.39
C HIS A 52 29.47 -4.70 1.17
N ASN A 53 29.22 -3.57 1.85
CA ASN A 53 30.21 -2.79 2.59
C ASN A 53 31.45 -2.37 1.76
N LEU A 54 31.26 -2.05 0.48
CA LEU A 54 32.36 -1.70 -0.42
C LEU A 54 32.50 -0.17 -0.61
N THR A 55 33.74 0.30 -0.74
CA THR A 55 34.02 1.66 -1.22
C THR A 55 34.00 1.71 -2.75
N LEU A 56 33.80 2.90 -3.32
CA LEU A 56 33.92 3.10 -4.77
C LEU A 56 35.32 2.73 -5.30
N GLU A 57 36.37 2.82 -4.47
CA GLU A 57 37.71 2.36 -4.85
C GLU A 57 37.77 0.84 -4.96
N GLN A 58 37.21 0.12 -3.99
CA GLN A 58 37.19 -1.34 -4.00
C GLN A 58 36.35 -1.89 -5.16
N VAL A 59 35.19 -1.27 -5.45
CA VAL A 59 34.38 -1.62 -6.62
C VAL A 59 35.15 -1.33 -7.90
N SER A 60 35.90 -0.22 -7.96
CA SER A 60 36.72 0.14 -9.10
C SER A 60 37.83 -0.88 -9.35
N GLU A 61 38.50 -1.35 -8.30
CA GLU A 61 39.54 -2.37 -8.37
C GLU A 61 38.99 -3.73 -8.85
N GLN A 62 37.83 -4.14 -8.33
CA GLN A 62 37.23 -5.45 -8.67
C GLN A 62 36.58 -5.49 -10.06
N THR A 63 36.00 -4.37 -10.51
CA THR A 63 35.33 -4.31 -11.82
C THR A 63 36.23 -3.76 -12.94
N GLY A 64 37.31 -3.06 -12.58
CA GLY A 64 38.11 -2.27 -13.52
C GLY A 64 37.36 -1.05 -14.09
N ILE A 65 36.22 -0.66 -13.50
CA ILE A 65 35.49 0.56 -13.88
C ILE A 65 36.08 1.72 -13.09
N VAL A 66 36.39 2.85 -13.75
CA VAL A 66 36.99 4.00 -13.07
C VAL A 66 36.04 4.56 -11.99
N LYS A 67 36.58 4.90 -10.80
CA LYS A 67 35.84 5.49 -9.67
C LYS A 67 34.87 6.63 -10.07
N SER A 68 35.32 7.55 -10.92
CA SER A 68 34.50 8.67 -11.40
C SER A 68 33.30 8.20 -12.23
N THR A 69 33.46 7.12 -12.98
CA THR A 69 32.40 6.51 -13.79
C THR A 69 31.38 5.80 -12.91
N LEU A 70 31.83 5.05 -11.89
CA LEU A 70 30.95 4.45 -10.88
C LEU A 70 30.14 5.50 -10.12
N SER A 71 30.79 6.60 -9.71
CA SER A 71 30.10 7.72 -9.06
C SER A 71 29.05 8.35 -9.97
N ASN A 72 29.31 8.48 -11.28
CA ASN A 72 28.32 8.98 -12.22
C ASN A 72 27.14 8.03 -12.43
N TYR A 73 27.37 6.72 -12.34
CA TYR A 73 26.30 5.72 -12.38
C TYR A 73 25.42 5.78 -11.13
N GLU A 74 26.03 5.82 -9.93
CA GLU A 74 25.27 5.92 -8.65
C GLU A 74 24.44 7.21 -8.52
N ASN A 75 24.84 8.29 -9.19
CA ASN A 75 24.14 9.58 -9.13
C ASN A 75 23.22 9.84 -10.35
N ASP A 76 22.97 8.84 -11.19
CA ASP A 76 22.17 8.95 -12.43
C ASP A 76 22.64 10.08 -13.38
N LYS A 77 23.90 10.52 -13.28
CA LYS A 77 24.48 11.60 -14.11
C LYS A 77 24.85 11.12 -15.51
N LYS A 78 24.94 9.80 -15.70
CA LYS A 78 25.21 9.17 -16.99
C LYS A 78 24.22 8.01 -17.19
N PRO A 79 23.09 8.25 -17.88
CA PRO A 79 22.03 7.24 -18.01
C PRO A 79 22.48 6.02 -18.83
N ASP A 80 23.47 6.18 -19.70
CA ASP A 80 23.98 5.10 -20.54
C ASP A 80 25.11 4.35 -19.84
N ILE A 81 24.73 3.29 -19.11
CA ILE A 81 25.68 2.30 -18.59
C ILE A 81 26.05 1.34 -19.72
N ASN A 82 27.35 1.14 -19.94
CA ASN A 82 27.83 0.19 -20.94
C ASN A 82 27.43 -1.24 -20.53
N LEU A 83 27.01 -2.08 -21.49
CA LEU A 83 26.64 -3.48 -21.25
C LEU A 83 27.76 -4.25 -20.52
N GLY A 84 29.02 -4.06 -20.92
CA GLY A 84 30.16 -4.69 -20.24
C GLY A 84 30.40 -4.19 -18.81
N ALA A 85 29.94 -2.98 -18.47
CA ALA A 85 29.97 -2.49 -17.09
C ALA A 85 28.83 -3.11 -16.27
N LEU A 86 27.63 -3.23 -16.85
CA LEU A 86 26.49 -3.93 -16.25
C LEU A 86 26.81 -5.38 -15.91
N GLU A 87 27.41 -6.13 -16.85
CA GLU A 87 27.80 -7.52 -16.62
C GLU A 87 28.78 -7.67 -15.44
N LYS A 88 29.77 -6.79 -15.35
CA LYS A 88 30.76 -6.81 -14.27
C LYS A 88 30.15 -6.44 -12.92
N LEU A 89 29.26 -5.45 -12.89
CA LEU A 89 28.56 -5.04 -11.66
C LEU A 89 27.58 -6.13 -11.21
N ALA A 90 26.85 -6.74 -12.16
CA ALA A 90 25.96 -7.87 -11.90
C ALA A 90 26.74 -9.07 -11.33
N ALA A 91 27.88 -9.41 -11.92
CA ALA A 91 28.76 -10.46 -11.42
C ALA A 91 29.35 -10.16 -10.03
N LEU A 92 29.77 -8.92 -9.78
CA LEU A 92 30.29 -8.49 -8.49
C LEU A 92 29.26 -8.63 -7.37
N TYR A 93 28.04 -8.15 -7.61
CA TYR A 93 26.98 -8.14 -6.59
C TYR A 93 26.16 -9.44 -6.56
N GLY A 94 26.41 -10.37 -7.49
CA GLY A 94 25.66 -11.63 -7.60
C GLY A 94 24.18 -11.41 -7.94
N VAL A 95 23.87 -10.37 -8.72
CA VAL A 95 22.51 -10.00 -9.11
C VAL A 95 22.28 -10.14 -10.62
N GLY A 96 21.02 -10.20 -11.03
CA GLY A 96 20.64 -10.16 -12.45
C GLY A 96 20.83 -8.75 -13.06
N VAL A 97 21.13 -8.70 -14.37
CA VAL A 97 21.25 -7.43 -15.11
C VAL A 97 19.89 -6.72 -15.19
N ASP A 98 18.81 -7.49 -15.29
CA ASP A 98 17.43 -7.04 -15.19
C ASP A 98 17.13 -6.32 -13.87
N TYR A 99 17.68 -6.78 -12.74
CA TYR A 99 17.55 -6.08 -11.46
C TYR A 99 18.26 -4.72 -11.47
N LEU A 100 19.49 -4.66 -11.98
CA LEU A 100 20.24 -3.39 -12.06
C LEU A 100 19.51 -2.35 -12.90
N LEU A 101 18.90 -2.78 -14.01
CA LEU A 101 18.13 -1.92 -14.92
C LEU A 101 16.74 -1.57 -14.39
N GLY A 102 16.35 -2.04 -13.21
CA GLY A 102 15.01 -1.81 -12.67
C GLY A 102 13.90 -2.54 -13.44
N LEU A 103 14.22 -3.62 -14.15
CA LEU A 103 13.21 -4.45 -14.83
C LEU A 103 12.55 -5.45 -13.87
N THR A 104 13.23 -5.79 -12.78
CA THR A 104 12.72 -6.69 -11.72
C THR A 104 13.15 -6.19 -10.34
N GLU A 105 12.37 -6.48 -9.31
CA GLU A 105 12.77 -6.29 -7.90
C GLU A 105 13.57 -7.50 -7.36
N ASN A 106 13.61 -8.61 -8.11
CA ASN A 106 14.32 -9.81 -7.69
C ASN A 106 15.81 -9.69 -7.96
N LYS A 107 16.60 -9.49 -6.90
CA LYS A 107 18.07 -9.43 -6.98
C LYS A 107 18.68 -10.66 -7.64
N LYS A 108 18.18 -11.86 -7.32
CA LYS A 108 18.71 -13.13 -7.84
C LYS A 108 17.76 -13.68 -8.91
N HIS A 109 18.33 -14.27 -9.97
CA HIS A 109 17.56 -15.18 -10.81
C HIS A 109 17.14 -16.38 -9.96
N SER A 110 15.88 -16.40 -9.52
CA SER A 110 15.31 -17.55 -8.86
C SER A 110 15.39 -18.74 -9.82
N LYS A 111 16.18 -19.77 -9.45
CA LYS A 111 16.15 -21.06 -10.14
C LYS A 111 14.94 -21.91 -9.74
N ILE A 112 14.13 -21.41 -8.81
CA ILE A 112 12.94 -22.08 -8.31
C ILE A 112 11.87 -21.95 -9.39
N GLY A 113 11.44 -23.09 -9.93
CA GLY A 113 10.33 -23.12 -10.87
C GLY A 113 9.04 -22.75 -10.15
N LEU A 114 8.09 -22.17 -10.87
CA LEU A 114 6.78 -21.81 -10.30
C LEU A 114 6.07 -23.03 -9.66
N ALA A 115 6.32 -24.23 -10.19
CA ALA A 115 5.83 -25.49 -9.65
C ALA A 115 6.35 -25.81 -8.24
N ASP A 116 7.58 -25.40 -7.92
CA ASP A 116 8.19 -25.64 -6.60
C ASP A 116 7.56 -24.75 -5.50
N LEU A 117 6.83 -23.71 -5.89
CA LEU A 117 6.10 -22.83 -4.96
C LEU A 117 4.69 -23.35 -4.63
N HIS A 118 4.27 -24.47 -5.23
CA HIS A 118 2.93 -25.04 -5.07
C HIS A 118 1.78 -24.04 -5.31
N LEU A 119 2.01 -23.03 -6.16
CA LEU A 119 0.99 -22.08 -6.56
C LEU A 119 0.15 -22.68 -7.70
N SER A 120 -1.18 -22.59 -7.58
CA SER A 120 -2.08 -22.92 -8.69
C SER A 120 -2.04 -21.85 -9.78
N ASP A 121 -2.49 -22.21 -10.99
CA ASP A 121 -2.59 -21.25 -12.10
C ASP A 121 -3.47 -20.04 -11.72
N ASP A 122 -4.57 -20.27 -11.00
CA ASP A 122 -5.43 -19.19 -10.49
C ASP A 122 -4.68 -18.24 -9.52
N ALA A 123 -3.81 -18.78 -8.66
CA ALA A 123 -3.01 -17.96 -7.75
C ALA A 123 -2.00 -17.11 -8.51
N VAL A 124 -1.40 -17.66 -9.56
CA VAL A 124 -0.48 -16.94 -10.45
C VAL A 124 -1.19 -15.82 -11.19
N ASP A 125 -2.40 -16.07 -11.71
CA ASP A 125 -3.24 -15.06 -12.34
C ASP A 125 -3.57 -13.91 -11.38
N VAL A 126 -3.93 -14.21 -10.13
CA VAL A 126 -4.19 -13.18 -9.11
C VAL A 126 -2.95 -12.33 -8.86
N LEU A 127 -1.79 -12.96 -8.65
CA LEU A 127 -0.50 -12.28 -8.39
C LEU A 127 -0.03 -11.43 -9.57
N SER A 128 -0.31 -11.86 -10.80
CA SER A 128 0.11 -11.18 -12.04
C SER A 128 -0.91 -10.15 -12.54
N SER A 129 -2.18 -10.22 -12.11
CA SER A 129 -3.26 -9.36 -12.60
C SER A 129 -3.11 -7.87 -12.25
N GLY A 130 -2.21 -7.52 -11.33
CA GLY A 130 -2.05 -6.16 -10.81
C GLY A 130 -3.22 -5.66 -9.97
N LYS A 131 -4.19 -6.53 -9.63
CA LYS A 131 -5.35 -6.18 -8.80
C LYS A 131 -5.02 -6.10 -7.31
N ILE A 132 -3.92 -6.74 -6.90
CA ILE A 132 -3.45 -6.74 -5.52
C ILE A 132 -2.16 -5.93 -5.39
N ASN A 133 -1.93 -5.37 -4.21
CA ASN A 133 -0.67 -4.69 -3.91
C ASN A 133 0.41 -5.74 -3.60
N ASN A 134 1.17 -6.12 -4.62
CA ASN A 134 2.24 -7.11 -4.50
C ASN A 134 3.35 -6.69 -3.52
N ARG A 135 3.58 -5.39 -3.32
CA ARG A 135 4.53 -4.90 -2.31
C ARG A 135 4.04 -5.22 -0.91
N LEU A 136 2.79 -4.85 -0.61
CA LEU A 136 2.19 -5.13 0.70
C LEU A 136 2.10 -6.63 0.96
N LEU A 137 1.75 -7.43 -0.07
CA LEU A 137 1.76 -8.88 0.04
C LEU A 137 3.17 -9.40 0.36
N SER A 138 4.20 -8.91 -0.33
CA SER A 138 5.59 -9.28 -0.07
C SER A 138 5.98 -8.97 1.37
N GLU A 139 5.65 -7.78 1.86
CA GLU A 139 5.94 -7.38 3.24
C GLU A 139 5.21 -8.28 4.24
N LEU A 140 3.94 -8.59 3.97
CA LEU A 140 3.12 -9.51 4.78
C LEU A 140 3.74 -10.91 4.87
N ILE A 141 4.07 -11.55 3.73
CA ILE A 141 4.58 -12.93 3.72
C ILE A 141 6.00 -13.04 4.29
N THR A 142 6.76 -11.94 4.32
CA THR A 142 8.10 -11.89 4.93
C THR A 142 8.07 -11.52 6.41
N HIS A 143 6.91 -11.21 6.97
CA HIS A 143 6.78 -10.82 8.37
C HIS A 143 7.13 -11.99 9.31
N PRO A 144 7.87 -11.77 10.42
CA PRO A 144 8.28 -12.86 11.34
C PRO A 144 7.12 -13.69 11.88
N GLU A 145 6.00 -13.04 12.21
CA GLU A 145 4.79 -13.71 12.73
C GLU A 145 3.92 -14.35 11.63
N PHE A 146 4.23 -14.18 10.34
CA PHE A 146 3.41 -14.72 9.25
C PHE A 146 3.36 -16.26 9.26
N ALA A 147 4.49 -16.91 9.59
CA ALA A 147 4.55 -18.36 9.70
C ALA A 147 3.62 -18.90 10.80
N ARG A 148 3.48 -18.14 11.90
CA ARG A 148 2.56 -18.47 12.99
C ARG A 148 1.10 -18.30 12.55
N LEU A 149 0.78 -17.18 11.90
CA LEU A 149 -0.55 -16.95 11.33
C LEU A 149 -0.96 -18.08 10.37
N MET A 150 -0.04 -18.51 9.51
CA MET A 150 -0.28 -19.63 8.59
C MET A 150 -0.57 -20.94 9.31
N ALA A 151 0.17 -21.25 10.38
CA ALA A 151 -0.08 -22.44 11.18
C ALA A 151 -1.45 -22.38 11.87
N ASP A 152 -1.85 -21.23 12.43
CA ASP A 152 -3.16 -21.06 13.07
C ASP A 152 -4.31 -21.16 12.05
N MET A 153 -4.11 -20.64 10.83
CA MET A 153 -5.05 -20.81 9.72
C MET A 153 -5.16 -22.29 9.28
N GLU A 154 -4.04 -23.00 9.16
CA GLU A 154 -4.01 -24.42 8.79
C GLU A 154 -4.73 -25.27 9.85
N ILE A 155 -4.47 -25.04 11.13
CA ILE A 155 -5.15 -25.71 12.26
C ILE A 155 -6.67 -25.53 12.17
N TYR A 156 -7.13 -24.32 11.81
CA TYR A 156 -8.55 -24.04 11.64
C TYR A 156 -9.15 -24.76 10.43
N VAL A 157 -8.49 -24.64 9.26
CA VAL A 157 -8.98 -25.22 8.01
C VAL A 157 -9.01 -26.75 8.05
N ASP A 158 -8.00 -27.38 8.66
CA ASP A 158 -7.91 -28.83 8.78
C ASP A 158 -8.91 -29.41 9.79
N GLY A 159 -9.48 -28.57 10.67
CA GLY A 159 -10.58 -28.96 11.57
C GLY A 159 -10.21 -29.99 12.65
N ILE A 160 -8.91 -30.26 12.86
CA ILE A 160 -8.43 -31.22 13.87
C ILE A 160 -8.85 -30.74 15.28
N VAL A 161 -8.69 -29.45 15.55
CA VAL A 161 -9.06 -28.83 16.83
C VAL A 161 -10.59 -28.72 16.97
N SER A 162 -11.31 -28.47 15.87
CA SER A 162 -12.77 -28.48 15.81
C SER A 162 -13.39 -29.78 16.33
N MET A 163 -12.80 -30.92 15.94
CA MET A 163 -13.25 -32.22 16.44
C MET A 163 -13.09 -32.34 17.97
N GLN A 164 -11.97 -31.85 18.52
CA GLN A 164 -11.73 -31.90 19.97
C GLN A 164 -12.66 -30.96 20.74
N ILE A 165 -12.89 -29.74 20.24
CA ILE A 165 -13.85 -28.78 20.83
C ILE A 165 -15.25 -29.39 20.86
N ARG A 166 -15.71 -29.98 19.75
CA ARG A 166 -17.02 -30.65 19.69
C ARG A 166 -17.14 -31.82 20.65
N ASN A 167 -16.10 -32.66 20.75
CA ASN A 167 -16.08 -33.77 21.71
C ASN A 167 -16.20 -33.25 23.15
N MET A 168 -15.47 -32.20 23.50
CA MET A 168 -15.51 -31.59 24.83
C MET A 168 -16.89 -30.98 25.13
N ASN A 169 -17.45 -30.20 24.19
CA ASN A 169 -18.78 -29.62 24.32
C ASN A 169 -19.85 -30.71 24.51
N SER A 170 -19.74 -31.84 23.78
CA SER A 170 -20.63 -32.98 23.93
C SER A 170 -20.53 -33.65 25.31
N LEU A 171 -19.33 -33.74 25.88
CA LEU A 171 -19.14 -34.27 27.24
C LEU A 171 -19.76 -33.34 28.29
N LEU A 172 -19.57 -32.02 28.15
CA LEU A 172 -20.19 -31.03 29.02
C LEU A 172 -21.72 -31.08 28.95
N GLU A 173 -22.28 -31.23 27.75
CA GLU A 173 -23.73 -31.35 27.58
C GLU A 173 -24.26 -32.68 28.15
N SER A 174 -23.50 -33.78 28.02
CA SER A 174 -23.86 -35.07 28.62
C SER A 174 -23.86 -35.01 30.15
N ALA A 175 -22.86 -34.36 30.75
CA ALA A 175 -22.80 -34.13 32.19
C ALA A 175 -23.97 -33.25 32.66
N ARG A 176 -24.28 -32.19 31.91
CA ARG A 176 -25.42 -31.30 32.18
C ARG A 176 -26.74 -32.06 32.11
N ALA A 177 -26.95 -32.89 31.09
CA ALA A 177 -28.14 -33.73 30.93
C ALA A 177 -28.31 -34.72 32.08
N ALA A 178 -27.22 -35.41 32.48
CA ALA A 178 -27.24 -36.35 33.60
C ALA A 178 -27.60 -35.68 34.94
N ILE A 179 -27.14 -34.44 35.16
CA ILE A 179 -27.48 -33.65 36.36
C ILE A 179 -28.98 -33.29 36.35
N LEU A 180 -29.49 -32.84 35.20
CA LEU A 180 -30.90 -32.49 35.04
C LEU A 180 -31.81 -33.70 35.28
N GLU A 181 -31.46 -34.86 34.72
CA GLU A 181 -32.23 -36.10 34.86
C GLU A 181 -32.23 -36.62 36.30
N LYS A 182 -31.08 -36.62 36.98
CA LYS A 182 -30.94 -37.24 38.30
C LYS A 182 -31.46 -36.36 39.45
N TYR A 183 -31.34 -35.05 39.33
CA TYR A 183 -31.59 -34.13 40.45
C TYR A 183 -32.79 -33.19 40.22
N HIS A 184 -33.32 -33.09 39.00
CA HIS A 184 -34.38 -32.14 38.60
C HIS A 184 -34.21 -30.72 39.21
N PRO A 185 -32.98 -30.16 39.24
CA PRO A 185 -32.76 -28.86 39.85
C PRO A 185 -33.43 -27.77 39.00
N LYS A 186 -33.94 -26.70 39.63
CA LYS A 186 -34.17 -25.43 38.91
C LYS A 186 -32.82 -24.94 38.38
N GLU A 187 -32.80 -24.16 37.29
CA GLU A 187 -31.55 -23.60 36.76
C GLU A 187 -30.71 -22.98 37.87
N ASP A 188 -29.65 -23.69 38.26
CA ASP A 188 -28.72 -23.33 39.32
C ASP A 188 -27.37 -22.95 38.70
N ASN A 189 -26.55 -22.24 39.45
CA ASN A 189 -25.27 -21.69 39.01
C ASN A 189 -24.36 -22.75 38.37
N THR A 190 -24.44 -24.00 38.82
CA THR A 190 -23.68 -25.14 38.25
C THR A 190 -24.06 -25.44 36.80
N LEU A 191 -25.34 -25.38 36.44
CA LEU A 191 -25.80 -25.62 35.07
C LEU A 191 -25.41 -24.46 34.14
N LEU A 192 -25.46 -23.22 34.65
CA LEU A 192 -24.97 -22.04 33.93
C LEU A 192 -23.46 -22.11 33.70
N THR A 193 -22.71 -22.59 34.68
CA THR A 193 -21.25 -22.78 34.56
C THR A 193 -20.90 -23.82 33.48
N LEU A 194 -21.60 -24.96 33.44
CA LEU A 194 -21.37 -25.98 32.41
C LEU A 194 -21.67 -25.48 31.00
N LYS A 195 -22.71 -24.65 30.85
CA LYS A 195 -23.04 -24.02 29.57
C LYS A 195 -22.01 -22.96 29.17
N ALA A 196 -21.55 -22.14 30.11
CA ALA A 196 -20.53 -21.12 29.86
C ALA A 196 -19.12 -21.72 29.58
N ALA A 197 -18.87 -22.96 30.02
CA ALA A 197 -17.63 -23.68 29.73
C ALA A 197 -17.57 -24.25 28.31
N GLN A 198 -18.67 -24.24 27.56
CA GLN A 198 -18.68 -24.64 26.16
C GLN A 198 -17.94 -23.61 25.32
N ILE A 199 -17.09 -24.09 24.41
CA ILE A 199 -16.31 -23.24 23.52
C ILE A 199 -17.06 -23.14 22.19
N ASP A 200 -17.40 -21.92 21.79
CA ASP A 200 -17.83 -21.63 20.42
C ASP A 200 -16.59 -21.67 19.52
N GLU A 201 -16.61 -22.60 18.57
CA GLU A 201 -15.50 -22.87 17.67
C GLU A 201 -15.21 -21.66 16.76
N ASP A 202 -16.24 -21.13 16.11
CA ASP A 202 -16.12 -20.03 15.17
C ASP A 202 -15.64 -18.77 15.89
N GLU A 203 -16.16 -18.49 17.10
CA GLU A 203 -15.71 -17.37 17.92
C GLU A 203 -14.27 -17.55 18.43
N TYR A 204 -13.89 -18.78 18.78
CA TYR A 204 -12.53 -19.11 19.20
C TYR A 204 -11.52 -18.79 18.09
N PHE A 205 -11.71 -19.36 16.90
CA PHE A 205 -10.77 -19.19 15.79
C PHE A 205 -10.80 -17.79 15.18
N ALA A 206 -11.98 -17.17 15.07
CA ALA A 206 -12.09 -15.79 14.59
C ALA A 206 -11.21 -14.85 15.42
N ARG A 207 -11.19 -15.03 16.75
CA ARG A 207 -10.35 -14.23 17.65
C ARG A 207 -8.87 -14.51 17.45
N VAL A 208 -8.47 -15.79 17.45
CA VAL A 208 -7.05 -16.19 17.31
C VAL A 208 -6.45 -15.64 16.01
N VAL A 209 -7.13 -15.86 14.88
CA VAL A 209 -6.64 -15.39 13.58
C VAL A 209 -6.68 -13.86 13.48
N SER A 210 -7.73 -13.21 14.00
CA SER A 210 -7.83 -11.75 13.97
C SER A 210 -6.74 -11.07 14.78
N ASP A 211 -6.41 -11.61 15.96
CA ASP A 211 -5.38 -11.06 16.84
C ASP A 211 -3.99 -11.12 16.18
N ASP A 212 -3.68 -12.21 15.46
CA ASP A 212 -2.44 -12.36 14.74
C ASP A 212 -2.37 -11.46 13.50
N VAL A 213 -3.44 -11.36 12.72
CA VAL A 213 -3.51 -10.42 11.59
C VAL A 213 -3.37 -8.98 12.08
N GLU A 214 -4.08 -8.58 13.13
CA GLU A 214 -4.02 -7.23 13.68
C GLU A 214 -2.61 -6.87 14.17
N ARG A 215 -1.91 -7.82 14.80
CA ARG A 215 -0.53 -7.66 15.22
C ARG A 215 0.39 -7.34 14.04
N ILE A 216 0.35 -8.18 13.00
CA ILE A 216 1.17 -8.00 11.80
C ILE A 216 0.87 -6.66 11.13
N LEU A 217 -0.41 -6.31 10.95
CA LEU A 217 -0.80 -5.05 10.32
C LEU A 217 -0.35 -3.81 11.11
N LYS A 218 -0.37 -3.87 12.45
CA LYS A 218 0.13 -2.78 13.29
C LYS A 218 1.63 -2.57 13.12
N GLU A 219 2.40 -3.65 13.05
CA GLU A 219 3.86 -3.60 12.86
C GLU A 219 4.22 -3.07 11.47
N LEU A 220 3.60 -3.60 10.41
CA LEU A 220 3.79 -3.10 9.04
C LEU A 220 3.48 -1.61 8.92
N LYS A 221 2.39 -1.14 9.54
CA LYS A 221 2.03 0.28 9.57
C LYS A 221 3.09 1.13 10.26
N GLN A 222 3.68 0.64 11.35
CA GLN A 222 4.74 1.35 12.06
C GLN A 222 6.00 1.46 11.19
N ASP A 223 6.37 0.40 10.48
CA ASP A 223 7.55 0.43 9.61
C ASP A 223 7.35 1.37 8.41
N HIS A 224 6.16 1.39 7.82
CA HIS A 224 5.81 2.37 6.77
C HIS A 224 5.83 3.82 7.27
N SER A 225 5.42 4.05 8.54
CA SER A 225 5.43 5.39 9.11
C SER A 225 6.85 5.96 9.29
N LYS A 226 7.87 5.09 9.45
CA LYS A 226 9.28 5.50 9.52
C LYS A 226 9.82 5.88 8.14
N ASP A 227 9.39 5.18 7.09
CA ASP A 227 9.83 5.44 5.71
C ASP A 227 9.27 6.75 5.13
N GLN A 228 8.01 7.10 5.47
CA GLN A 228 7.44 8.41 5.09
C GLN A 228 8.09 9.60 5.80
N GLY A 229 8.93 9.35 6.82
CA GLY A 229 9.70 10.38 7.53
C GLY A 229 11.01 10.80 6.85
N SER A 230 11.37 10.21 5.71
CA SER A 230 12.66 10.50 5.02
C SER A 230 12.54 11.39 3.77
N VAL A 231 11.33 11.74 3.33
CA VAL A 231 11.11 12.73 2.28
C VAL A 231 11.00 14.12 2.94
N ALA A 232 12.15 14.77 3.06
CA ALA A 232 12.33 16.15 3.47
C ALA A 232 11.68 16.54 4.81
N ALA A 233 12.52 16.60 5.84
CA ALA A 233 12.33 17.51 6.97
C ALA A 233 12.43 19.00 6.53
N ASP A 234 11.78 19.38 5.43
CA ASP A 234 11.58 20.77 5.05
C ASP A 234 10.26 21.26 5.64
N ALA A 235 10.42 22.09 6.67
CA ALA A 235 9.39 22.71 7.49
C ALA A 235 8.54 21.70 8.27
N ALA A 236 8.93 21.47 9.52
CA ALA A 236 7.99 21.07 10.57
C ALA A 236 6.79 22.02 10.53
N ALA A 237 5.76 21.66 9.77
CA ALA A 237 4.48 22.31 9.85
C ALA A 237 4.00 22.00 11.27
N PRO A 238 3.71 23.01 12.11
CA PRO A 238 3.14 22.77 13.42
C PRO A 238 1.95 21.84 13.27
N SER A 239 1.85 20.87 14.20
CA SER A 239 0.78 19.89 14.17
C SER A 239 -0.56 20.60 14.05
N LEU A 240 -1.56 19.97 13.44
CA LEU A 240 -2.91 20.56 13.28
C LEU A 240 -3.42 21.14 14.61
N LYS A 241 -3.03 20.52 15.74
CA LYS A 241 -3.33 20.95 17.10
C LYS A 241 -2.72 22.31 17.46
N GLU A 242 -1.43 22.51 17.24
CA GLU A 242 -0.74 23.79 17.46
C GLU A 242 -1.30 24.90 16.54
N TYR A 243 -1.69 24.55 15.31
CA TYR A 243 -2.34 25.48 14.39
C TYR A 243 -3.75 25.88 14.89
N ILE A 244 -4.55 24.93 15.39
CA ILE A 244 -5.86 25.20 16.01
C ILE A 244 -5.72 26.11 17.24
N GLU A 245 -4.70 25.89 18.06
CA GLU A 245 -4.41 26.72 19.24
C GLU A 245 -4.06 28.17 18.83
N SER A 246 -3.19 28.36 17.83
CA SER A 246 -2.90 29.71 17.29
C SER A 246 -4.10 30.41 16.65
N ILE A 247 -5.08 29.65 16.12
CA ILE A 247 -6.32 30.20 15.56
C ILE A 247 -7.33 30.57 16.66
N SER A 248 -7.25 29.92 17.83
CA SER A 248 -8.08 30.29 18.97
C SER A 248 -7.76 31.71 19.46
N GLU A 249 -6.49 32.12 19.38
CA GLU A 249 -5.97 33.43 19.80
C GLU A 249 -6.17 34.57 18.78
N THR A 250 -6.50 34.26 17.52
CA THR A 250 -6.73 35.28 16.48
C THR A 250 -8.14 35.83 16.52
N GLU A 251 -8.29 37.16 16.38
CA GLU A 251 -9.59 37.82 16.27
C GLU A 251 -10.24 37.55 14.90
N GLY A 252 -11.44 36.98 14.91
CA GLY A 252 -12.19 36.68 13.69
C GLY A 252 -13.47 35.89 13.99
N SER A 253 -14.43 35.91 13.07
CA SER A 253 -15.64 35.09 13.17
C SER A 253 -15.27 33.60 13.16
N ASP A 254 -15.98 32.75 13.91
CA ASP A 254 -15.82 31.29 13.89
C ASP A 254 -15.76 30.70 12.48
N PHE A 255 -16.48 31.34 11.55
CA PHE A 255 -16.49 31.01 10.13
C PHE A 255 -15.15 31.27 9.43
N GLN A 256 -14.47 32.38 9.73
CA GLN A 256 -13.14 32.67 9.19
C GLN A 256 -12.08 31.73 9.76
N LYS A 257 -12.19 31.39 11.05
CA LYS A 257 -11.32 30.41 11.70
C LYS A 257 -11.45 29.04 11.04
N TRP A 258 -12.68 28.60 10.76
CA TRP A 258 -12.93 27.35 10.03
C TRP A 258 -12.32 27.36 8.63
N ILE A 259 -12.43 28.47 7.90
CA ILE A 259 -11.82 28.61 6.56
C ILE A 259 -10.29 28.46 6.63
N MET A 260 -9.65 29.03 7.64
CA MET A 260 -8.19 28.92 7.81
C MET A 260 -7.77 27.48 8.09
N ILE A 261 -8.51 26.76 8.95
CA ILE A 261 -8.28 25.33 9.23
C ILE A 261 -8.50 24.51 7.96
N PHE A 262 -9.60 24.75 7.24
CA PHE A 262 -9.93 24.05 6.00
C PHE A 262 -8.83 24.24 4.94
N CYS A 263 -8.39 25.48 4.72
CA CYS A 263 -7.31 25.79 3.79
C CYS A 263 -6.00 25.08 4.19
N LYS A 264 -5.66 25.02 5.49
CA LYS A 264 -4.47 24.29 5.95
C LYS A 264 -4.58 22.78 5.71
N GLN A 265 -5.75 22.19 5.96
CA GLN A 265 -6.00 20.76 5.77
C GLN A 265 -5.86 20.32 4.31
N ILE A 266 -6.29 21.14 3.36
CA ILE A 266 -6.13 20.86 1.93
C ILE A 266 -4.79 21.36 1.37
N HIS A 267 -3.84 21.73 2.23
CA HIS A 267 -2.54 22.32 1.89
C HIS A 267 -2.64 23.56 0.97
N LEU A 268 -3.73 24.33 1.08
CA LEU A 268 -3.96 25.56 0.34
C LEU A 268 -3.43 26.77 1.14
N PRO A 269 -2.42 27.50 0.65
CA PRO A 269 -1.90 28.67 1.36
C PRO A 269 -2.90 29.82 1.33
N TYR A 270 -3.67 29.98 2.41
CA TYR A 270 -4.73 31.00 2.54
C TYR A 270 -4.23 32.43 2.24
N ASN A 271 -2.98 32.72 2.59
CA ASN A 271 -2.34 34.03 2.38
C ASN A 271 -2.06 34.34 0.91
N LYS A 272 -2.01 33.32 0.04
CA LYS A 272 -1.79 33.48 -1.41
C LYS A 272 -3.09 33.62 -2.21
N LEU A 273 -4.25 33.46 -1.57
CA LEU A 273 -5.56 33.67 -2.20
C LEU A 273 -5.83 35.17 -2.40
N THR A 274 -6.31 35.53 -3.58
CA THR A 274 -6.84 36.86 -3.89
C THR A 274 -8.15 37.12 -3.13
N ASP A 275 -8.51 38.39 -2.94
CA ASP A 275 -9.75 38.76 -2.24
C ASP A 275 -11.02 38.28 -2.95
N THR A 276 -10.95 38.07 -4.25
CA THR A 276 -12.01 37.43 -5.05
C THR A 276 -12.12 35.94 -4.75
N GLU A 277 -10.99 35.22 -4.67
CA GLU A 277 -10.99 33.79 -4.36
C GLU A 277 -11.42 33.51 -2.92
N LYS A 278 -10.98 34.34 -1.96
CA LYS A 278 -11.48 34.31 -0.58
C LYS A 278 -12.99 34.49 -0.51
N ARG A 279 -13.55 35.44 -1.29
CA ARG A 279 -15.01 35.65 -1.38
C ARG A 279 -15.74 34.45 -1.97
N TRP A 280 -15.22 33.81 -3.00
CA TRP A 280 -15.80 32.58 -3.55
C TRP A 280 -15.76 31.44 -2.54
N LEU A 281 -14.66 31.29 -1.81
CA LEU A 281 -14.50 30.26 -0.80
C LEU A 281 -15.51 30.44 0.35
N ILE A 282 -15.80 31.68 0.75
CA ILE A 282 -16.89 32.05 1.68
C ILE A 282 -18.27 31.71 1.10
N GLN A 283 -18.53 31.98 -0.19
CA GLN A 283 -19.82 31.70 -0.82
C GLN A 283 -20.08 30.20 -1.00
N ILE A 284 -19.04 29.43 -1.33
CA ILE A 284 -19.11 27.97 -1.48
C ILE A 284 -19.35 27.31 -0.12
N SER A 285 -18.63 27.75 0.92
CA SER A 285 -18.79 27.21 2.27
C SER A 285 -20.18 27.50 2.87
N ARG A 286 -20.83 28.62 2.52
CA ARG A 286 -22.24 28.89 2.87
C ARG A 286 -23.26 27.97 2.21
N LYS A 287 -22.89 27.31 1.10
CA LYS A 287 -23.74 26.29 0.44
C LYS A 287 -23.58 24.90 1.07
N SER A 288 -22.57 24.71 1.92
CA SER A 288 -22.35 23.45 2.63
C SER A 288 -23.32 23.31 3.81
N ASN A 289 -23.92 22.13 3.94
CA ASN A 289 -24.80 21.80 5.08
C ASN A 289 -24.06 21.73 6.43
N LEU A 290 -22.71 21.71 6.41
CA LEU A 290 -21.87 21.68 7.62
C LEU A 290 -21.80 23.03 8.34
N LEU A 291 -22.19 24.13 7.69
CA LEU A 291 -22.07 25.51 8.19
C LEU A 291 -23.41 26.26 8.22
N LYS A 292 -24.52 25.57 8.49
CA LYS A 292 -25.76 26.25 8.88
C LYS A 292 -25.58 26.85 10.28
N SER A 293 -25.04 28.06 10.34
CA SER A 293 -25.19 28.88 11.54
C SER A 293 -26.67 29.21 11.71
N GLY A 294 -27.26 28.67 12.79
CA GLY A 294 -28.62 28.98 13.18
C GLY A 294 -28.76 30.48 13.44
N THR A 295 -29.47 31.18 12.57
CA THR A 295 -30.21 32.40 12.91
C THR A 295 -31.46 32.46 12.03
N SER A 296 -32.51 31.76 12.47
CA SER A 296 -33.87 32.02 11.99
C SER A 296 -34.28 33.41 12.47
N GLN A 297 -34.12 34.43 11.62
CA GLN A 297 -34.78 35.72 11.81
C GLN A 297 -36.22 35.61 11.29
N ARG A 298 -37.11 35.00 12.08
CA ARG A 298 -38.55 35.01 11.81
C ARG A 298 -39.29 35.52 13.05
N GLY A 299 -39.68 36.80 13.02
CA GLY A 299 -40.71 37.35 13.90
C GLY A 299 -40.36 38.61 14.69
N LYS A 300 -40.20 39.75 14.03
CA LYS A 300 -40.61 41.06 14.60
C LYS A 300 -41.27 41.88 13.48
N HIS A 301 -42.57 41.67 13.30
CA HIS A 301 -43.41 42.71 12.66
C HIS A 301 -43.57 43.87 13.67
N PRO A 302 -43.54 45.13 13.22
CA PRO A 302 -43.89 46.26 14.06
C PRO A 302 -45.42 46.27 14.24
N ARG A 303 -45.89 46.36 15.49
CA ARG A 303 -47.25 46.83 15.76
C ARG A 303 -47.22 48.36 15.73
N LYS A 304 -48.20 48.93 15.04
CA LYS A 304 -48.56 50.35 15.10
C LYS A 304 -48.89 50.77 16.53
#